data_AF-A0A936XZD8-F1
#
_entry.id   AF-A0A936XZD8-F1
#
_cell.length_a   1.000
_cell.length_b   1.000
_cell.length_c   1.000
_cell.angle_alpha   90.00
_cell.angle_beta   90.00
_cell.angle_gamma   90.00
#
_symmetry.space_group_name_H-M   'P 1'
#
loop_
_entity.id
_entity.type
_entity.pdbx_description
1 polymer ?
#
loop_
_entity_poly.entity_id
_entity_poly.type
_entity_poly.pdbx_seq_one_letter_code
_entity_poly.pdbx_strand_id
1 'polypeptide(L)'
;MYFVWFYYSAKARSFFFFNAANPRIKNAGFLMESKKEIYDIIPEQYIPKTLFFKDGTDAAEILQAVAASGISFPCIAKPDMGGKGRGVQKIYAPEEIATYAGKIKMDFLVQEFIPYPEEVGIFYCRMPDQPDGFISGIVAKEFLIVKGDGVSTLTQLVEKDPRYHFQLAALQKIYGEELNTVLEKDELKNLVPYGNHARGAKFIDVSHWADEIFTKNFDQVCKQIPEFYFGRLDVMYSNVEDLRLGKNFSIVELNGAGSEPTHIYDPSHSLFFAWREITRHFKLLCAISIKNHKRGFPYLTVKEGMQMFKENRAVMKNLDQF
;
A
#
# COMPACT_ATOMS: atom_id res chain seq x y z
N MET A 1 -9.92 9.25 19.20
CA MET A 1 -9.94 8.06 18.32
C MET A 1 -10.52 6.81 18.97
N TYR A 2 -10.01 6.32 20.12
CA TYR A 2 -10.55 5.11 20.77
C TYR A 2 -12.06 5.18 21.11
N PHE A 3 -12.56 6.32 21.58
CA PHE A 3 -13.99 6.52 21.84
C PHE A 3 -14.87 6.26 20.62
N VAL A 4 -14.40 6.63 19.42
CA VAL A 4 -15.12 6.41 18.16
C VAL A 4 -15.19 4.92 17.85
N TRP A 5 -14.09 4.18 18.05
CA TRP A 5 -14.06 2.73 17.88
C TRP A 5 -15.02 2.02 18.84
N PHE A 6 -14.98 2.37 20.13
CA PHE A 6 -15.88 1.78 21.13
C PHE A 6 -17.35 2.08 20.84
N TYR A 7 -17.66 3.31 20.40
CA TYR A 7 -19.01 3.66 19.97
C TYR A 7 -19.51 2.77 18.83
N TYR A 8 -18.71 2.58 17.77
CA TYR A 8 -19.09 1.72 16.65
C TYR A 8 -19.07 0.24 17.00
N SER A 9 -18.19 -0.20 17.90
CA SER A 9 -18.18 -1.56 18.44
C SER A 9 -19.49 -1.87 19.19
N ALA A 10 -19.96 -0.93 20.02
CA ALA A 10 -21.24 -1.04 20.71
C ALA A 10 -22.41 -1.07 19.72
N LYS A 11 -22.39 -0.20 18.69
CA LYS A 11 -23.41 -0.15 17.63
C LYS A 11 -23.47 -1.46 16.83
N ALA A 12 -22.34 -2.04 16.50
CA ALA A 12 -22.23 -3.32 15.79
C ALA A 12 -22.44 -4.53 16.70
N ARG A 13 -22.42 -4.34 18.04
CA ARG A 13 -22.44 -5.39 19.06
C ARG A 13 -21.27 -6.39 18.91
N SER A 14 -20.14 -5.92 18.40
CA SER A 14 -18.90 -6.68 18.27
C SER A 14 -17.72 -5.73 18.25
N PHE A 15 -16.66 -6.07 19.00
CA PHE A 15 -15.39 -5.33 18.97
C PHE A 15 -14.63 -5.54 17.65
N PHE A 16 -14.87 -6.67 16.99
CA PHE A 16 -14.19 -7.08 15.77
C PHE A 16 -15.09 -6.96 14.53
N PHE A 17 -16.07 -6.05 14.56
CA PHE A 17 -17.05 -5.88 13.49
C PHE A 17 -16.43 -5.69 12.10
N PHE A 18 -15.25 -5.08 12.04
CA PHE A 18 -14.54 -4.73 10.82
C PHE A 18 -14.29 -5.93 9.89
N ASN A 19 -14.17 -7.15 10.41
CA ASN A 19 -13.85 -8.34 9.61
C ASN A 19 -14.95 -8.68 8.58
N ALA A 20 -16.16 -8.17 8.78
CA ALA A 20 -17.26 -8.37 7.85
C ALA A 20 -17.24 -7.34 6.71
N ALA A 21 -16.34 -6.34 6.73
CA ALA A 21 -16.35 -5.26 5.74
C ALA A 21 -16.01 -5.75 4.32
N ASN A 22 -15.03 -6.65 4.19
CA ASN A 22 -14.62 -7.26 2.92
C ASN A 22 -14.60 -8.79 3.06
N PRO A 23 -15.76 -9.47 2.93
CA PRO A 23 -15.91 -10.88 3.27
C PRO A 23 -14.94 -11.89 2.61
N ARG A 24 -14.36 -11.55 1.45
CA ARG A 24 -13.43 -12.42 0.72
C ARG A 24 -11.96 -12.11 0.97
N ILE A 25 -11.68 -11.11 1.82
CA ILE A 25 -10.33 -10.76 2.24
C ILE A 25 -10.16 -11.22 3.69
N LYS A 26 -9.05 -11.90 3.99
CA LYS A 26 -8.72 -12.35 5.34
C LYS A 26 -8.77 -11.18 6.33
N ASN A 27 -9.55 -11.35 7.41
CA ASN A 27 -9.82 -10.30 8.41
C ASN A 27 -10.34 -8.98 7.80
N ALA A 28 -11.04 -9.03 6.66
CA ALA A 28 -11.42 -7.91 5.80
C ALA A 28 -10.27 -6.99 5.39
N GLY A 29 -9.03 -7.43 5.54
CA GLY A 29 -7.86 -6.63 5.29
C GLY A 29 -7.51 -5.65 6.41
N PHE A 30 -7.73 -6.09 7.66
CA PHE A 30 -7.33 -5.32 8.84
C PHE A 30 -5.91 -5.64 9.29
N LEU A 31 -5.57 -6.94 9.38
CA LEU A 31 -4.26 -7.47 9.72
C LEU A 31 -4.10 -8.87 9.10
N MET A 32 -2.85 -9.33 9.00
CA MET A 32 -2.50 -10.65 8.46
C MET A 32 -2.91 -10.86 6.99
N GLU A 33 -2.84 -9.79 6.20
CA GLU A 33 -3.08 -9.84 4.75
C GLU A 33 -1.88 -10.45 4.02
N SER A 34 -2.12 -11.55 3.29
CA SER A 34 -1.19 -12.05 2.28
C SER A 34 -1.35 -11.22 1.01
N LYS A 35 -0.26 -10.63 0.52
CA LYS A 35 -0.29 -9.92 -0.77
C LYS A 35 -0.64 -10.86 -1.91
N LYS A 36 -0.19 -12.12 -1.85
CA LYS A 36 -0.54 -13.13 -2.85
C LYS A 36 -2.05 -13.40 -2.89
N GLU A 37 -2.68 -13.64 -1.74
CA GLU A 37 -4.13 -13.86 -1.66
C GLU A 37 -4.93 -12.67 -2.20
N ILE A 38 -4.45 -11.45 -1.95
CA ILE A 38 -5.03 -10.22 -2.51
C ILE A 38 -4.86 -10.14 -4.03
N TYR A 39 -3.66 -10.42 -4.56
CA TYR A 39 -3.44 -10.40 -6.00
C TYR A 39 -4.31 -11.43 -6.74
N ASP A 40 -4.54 -12.60 -6.15
CA ASP A 40 -5.35 -13.67 -6.75
C ASP A 40 -6.82 -13.30 -6.97
N ILE A 41 -7.32 -12.28 -6.29
CA ILE A 41 -8.71 -11.82 -6.41
C ILE A 41 -8.85 -10.53 -7.22
N ILE A 42 -7.75 -9.90 -7.64
CA ILE A 42 -7.75 -8.72 -8.50
C ILE A 42 -7.59 -9.19 -9.95
N PRO A 43 -8.38 -8.66 -10.91
CA PRO A 43 -8.20 -9.01 -12.32
C PRO A 43 -6.77 -8.73 -12.79
N GLU A 44 -6.17 -9.69 -13.49
CA GLU A 44 -4.75 -9.68 -13.89
C GLU A 44 -4.38 -8.42 -14.69
N GLN A 45 -5.31 -7.85 -15.47
CA GLN A 45 -5.04 -6.63 -16.25
C GLN A 45 -4.71 -5.40 -15.39
N TYR A 46 -5.03 -5.42 -14.09
CA TYR A 46 -4.81 -4.30 -13.18
C TYR A 46 -3.59 -4.48 -12.29
N ILE A 47 -2.85 -5.58 -12.36
CA ILE A 47 -1.75 -5.87 -11.44
C ILE A 47 -0.48 -6.25 -12.21
N PRO A 48 0.71 -5.98 -11.66
CA PRO A 48 1.94 -6.45 -12.28
C PRO A 48 2.05 -7.97 -12.19
N LYS A 49 2.76 -8.59 -13.15
CA LYS A 49 3.03 -10.02 -13.07
C LYS A 49 3.78 -10.34 -11.78
N THR A 50 3.31 -11.35 -11.05
CA THR A 50 3.78 -11.64 -9.68
C THR A 50 3.98 -13.13 -9.49
N LEU A 51 5.13 -13.51 -8.95
CA LEU A 51 5.47 -14.87 -8.51
C LEU A 51 5.53 -14.92 -6.98
N PHE A 52 5.14 -16.05 -6.41
CA PHE A 52 5.17 -16.31 -4.96
C PHE A 52 6.13 -17.44 -4.65
N PHE A 53 6.95 -17.26 -3.61
CA PHE A 53 7.93 -18.24 -3.15
C PHE A 53 7.82 -18.42 -1.65
N LYS A 54 7.95 -19.66 -1.20
CA LYS A 54 7.99 -19.99 0.24
C LYS A 54 9.38 -19.68 0.81
N ASP A 55 9.43 -19.38 2.10
CA ASP A 55 10.72 -19.34 2.81
C ASP A 55 11.49 -20.65 2.61
N GLY A 56 12.79 -20.53 2.35
CA GLY A 56 13.68 -21.67 2.07
C GLY A 56 13.59 -22.26 0.66
N THR A 57 12.85 -21.65 -0.27
CA THR A 57 12.90 -22.05 -1.70
C THR A 57 14.33 -21.84 -2.25
N ASP A 58 14.83 -22.80 -3.04
CA ASP A 58 16.19 -22.74 -3.58
C ASP A 58 16.36 -21.57 -4.57
N ALA A 59 17.50 -20.89 -4.51
CA ALA A 59 17.77 -19.73 -5.36
C ALA A 59 17.75 -20.07 -6.85
N ALA A 60 18.22 -21.26 -7.25
CA ALA A 60 18.18 -21.67 -8.65
C ALA A 60 16.75 -21.90 -9.14
N GLU A 61 15.88 -22.47 -8.29
CA GLU A 61 14.45 -22.64 -8.59
C GLU A 61 13.77 -21.28 -8.77
N ILE A 62 14.03 -20.33 -7.88
CA ILE A 62 13.50 -18.96 -7.97
C ILE A 62 13.93 -18.31 -9.29
N LEU A 63 15.23 -18.35 -9.60
CA LEU A 63 15.77 -17.75 -10.82
C LEU A 63 15.19 -18.38 -12.09
N GLN A 64 15.02 -19.71 -12.11
CA GLN A 64 14.40 -20.41 -13.22
C GLN A 64 12.94 -19.99 -13.40
N ALA A 65 12.17 -19.89 -12.32
CA ALA A 65 10.78 -19.44 -12.36
C ALA A 65 10.66 -17.98 -12.84
N VAL A 66 11.52 -17.09 -12.37
CA VAL A 66 11.58 -15.68 -12.80
C VAL A 66 11.86 -15.60 -14.30
N ALA A 67 12.88 -16.31 -14.79
CA ALA A 67 13.22 -16.35 -16.21
C ALA A 67 12.07 -16.90 -17.07
N ALA A 68 11.44 -18.00 -16.64
CA ALA A 68 10.32 -18.62 -17.36
C ALA A 68 9.06 -17.73 -17.39
N SER A 69 8.88 -16.87 -16.39
CA SER A 69 7.72 -15.98 -16.30
C SER A 69 7.80 -14.77 -17.25
N GLY A 70 8.98 -14.43 -17.74
CA GLY A 70 9.22 -13.22 -18.53
C GLY A 70 9.33 -11.92 -17.71
N ILE A 71 9.36 -12.00 -16.37
CA ILE A 71 9.69 -10.84 -15.53
C ILE A 71 11.13 -10.41 -15.84
N SER A 72 11.27 -9.14 -16.25
CA SER A 72 12.56 -8.53 -16.58
C SER A 72 13.14 -7.75 -15.40
N PHE A 73 14.45 -7.52 -15.43
CA PHE A 73 15.12 -6.64 -14.47
C PHE A 73 15.09 -5.17 -14.95
N PRO A 74 14.99 -4.19 -14.03
CA PRO A 74 14.82 -4.41 -12.60
C PRO A 74 13.42 -4.94 -12.25
N CYS A 75 13.32 -5.76 -11.20
CA CYS A 75 12.06 -6.26 -10.64
C CYS A 75 11.95 -5.90 -9.14
N ILE A 76 10.82 -6.21 -8.51
CA ILE A 76 10.58 -5.96 -7.09
C ILE A 76 10.53 -7.28 -6.32
N ALA A 77 11.34 -7.41 -5.27
CA ALA A 77 11.19 -8.45 -4.25
C ALA A 77 10.54 -7.85 -2.99
N LYS A 78 9.50 -8.50 -2.47
CA LYS A 78 8.80 -8.02 -1.26
C LYS A 78 8.22 -9.15 -0.42
N PRO A 79 8.14 -9.00 0.92
CA PRO A 79 7.52 -10.00 1.78
C PRO A 79 6.02 -10.12 1.48
N ASP A 80 5.50 -11.35 1.50
CA ASP A 80 4.09 -11.61 1.25
C ASP A 80 3.21 -10.91 2.30
N MET A 81 3.55 -11.09 3.57
CA MET A 81 2.93 -10.36 4.68
C MET A 81 3.84 -9.25 5.20
N GLY A 82 3.25 -8.11 5.54
CA GLY A 82 3.97 -6.92 6.02
C GLY A 82 3.46 -5.65 5.37
N GLY A 83 3.94 -4.49 5.83
CA GLY A 83 3.50 -3.19 5.32
C GLY A 83 4.54 -2.10 5.47
N LYS A 84 4.19 -0.88 5.04
CA LYS A 84 5.05 0.31 5.10
C LYS A 84 6.35 0.20 4.30
N GLY A 85 6.35 -0.59 3.22
CA GLY A 85 7.54 -0.78 2.36
C GLY A 85 8.71 -1.47 3.07
N ARG A 86 8.44 -2.18 4.18
CA ARG A 86 9.47 -2.92 4.91
C ARG A 86 9.82 -4.20 4.16
N GLY A 87 11.11 -4.45 3.97
CA GLY A 87 11.61 -5.60 3.23
C GLY A 87 11.40 -5.53 1.72
N VAL A 88 10.91 -4.42 1.18
CA VAL A 88 10.77 -4.21 -0.27
C VAL A 88 12.13 -3.81 -0.84
N GLN A 89 12.59 -4.54 -1.86
CA GLN A 89 13.84 -4.25 -2.55
C GLN A 89 13.60 -4.23 -4.07
N LYS A 90 14.20 -3.24 -4.74
CA LYS A 90 14.32 -3.23 -6.19
C LYS A 90 15.58 -4.02 -6.54
N ILE A 91 15.38 -5.03 -7.37
CA ILE A 91 16.37 -6.03 -7.74
C ILE A 91 16.82 -5.71 -9.17
N TYR A 92 18.10 -5.44 -9.38
CA TYR A 92 18.66 -5.07 -10.67
C TYR A 92 19.29 -6.24 -11.43
N ALA A 93 19.61 -7.32 -10.73
CA ALA A 93 20.28 -8.48 -11.31
C ALA A 93 19.89 -9.81 -10.62
N PRO A 94 20.05 -10.96 -11.30
CA PRO A 94 19.78 -12.29 -10.73
C PRO A 94 20.45 -12.56 -9.37
N GLU A 95 21.68 -12.10 -9.18
CA GLU A 95 22.47 -12.34 -7.96
C GLU A 95 21.84 -11.69 -6.71
N GLU A 96 21.15 -10.57 -6.92
CA GLU A 96 20.41 -9.86 -5.88
C GLU A 96 19.17 -10.64 -5.42
N ILE A 97 18.54 -11.44 -6.30
CA ILE A 97 17.43 -12.34 -5.91
C ILE A 97 17.93 -13.40 -4.92
N ALA A 98 19.05 -14.05 -5.23
CA ALA A 98 19.63 -15.05 -4.33
C ALA A 98 20.00 -14.45 -2.97
N THR A 99 20.55 -13.23 -2.99
CA THR A 99 20.87 -12.48 -1.78
C THR A 99 19.61 -12.14 -0.96
N TYR A 100 18.53 -11.73 -1.63
CA TYR A 100 17.25 -11.46 -0.99
C TYR A 100 16.66 -12.73 -0.34
N ALA A 101 16.58 -13.81 -1.11
CA ALA A 101 16.04 -15.10 -0.67
C ALA A 101 16.82 -15.68 0.52
N GLY A 102 18.15 -15.50 0.57
CA GLY A 102 18.96 -15.93 1.70
C GLY A 102 18.70 -15.14 3.00
N LYS A 103 18.34 -13.85 2.88
CA LYS A 103 18.10 -12.94 4.01
C LYS A 103 16.67 -13.05 4.56
N ILE A 104 15.68 -13.13 3.68
CA ILE A 104 14.27 -13.21 4.08
C ILE A 104 14.00 -14.52 4.83
N LYS A 105 13.17 -14.45 5.87
CA LYS A 105 12.76 -15.60 6.72
C LYS A 105 11.24 -15.74 6.76
N MET A 106 10.63 -15.50 5.61
CA MET A 106 9.20 -15.56 5.38
C MET A 106 8.92 -15.64 3.88
N ASP A 107 7.72 -16.08 3.55
CA ASP A 107 7.23 -16.13 2.18
C ASP A 107 7.28 -14.74 1.54
N PHE A 108 7.61 -14.71 0.25
CA PHE A 108 7.86 -13.46 -0.47
C PHE A 108 7.41 -13.55 -1.93
N LEU A 109 7.36 -12.38 -2.54
CA LEU A 109 6.96 -12.18 -3.92
C LEU A 109 8.13 -11.65 -4.74
N VAL A 110 8.25 -12.12 -5.98
CA VAL A 110 9.02 -11.44 -7.03
C VAL A 110 8.03 -10.93 -8.06
N GLN A 111 8.08 -9.63 -8.34
CA GLN A 111 7.05 -8.93 -9.09
C GLN A 111 7.68 -8.04 -10.16
N GLU A 112 7.03 -7.95 -11.32
CA GLU A 112 7.39 -7.01 -12.38
C GLU A 112 7.44 -5.57 -11.85
N PHE A 113 8.45 -4.82 -12.28
CA PHE A 113 8.55 -3.41 -11.96
C PHE A 113 7.54 -2.61 -12.78
N ILE A 114 6.63 -1.90 -12.10
CA ILE A 114 5.62 -1.08 -12.76
C ILE A 114 6.33 0.18 -13.33
N PRO A 115 6.26 0.42 -14.66
CA PRO A 115 7.04 1.48 -15.32
C PRO A 115 6.39 2.86 -15.24
N TYR A 116 5.35 3.03 -14.41
CA TYR A 116 4.63 4.28 -14.27
C TYR A 116 5.33 5.23 -13.28
N PRO A 117 5.39 6.54 -13.57
CA PRO A 117 6.15 7.48 -12.76
C PRO A 117 5.41 7.94 -11.50
N GLU A 118 4.08 7.96 -11.52
CA GLU A 118 3.27 8.54 -10.45
C GLU A 118 2.60 7.46 -9.60
N GLU A 119 2.32 7.78 -8.33
CA GLU A 119 1.59 6.91 -7.40
C GLU A 119 0.49 7.70 -6.66
N VAL A 120 -0.69 7.09 -6.56
CA VAL A 120 -1.86 7.68 -5.88
C VAL A 120 -2.57 6.63 -5.03
N GLY A 121 -3.04 7.05 -3.85
CA GLY A 121 -3.92 6.25 -2.99
C GLY A 121 -5.38 6.67 -3.20
N ILE A 122 -6.23 5.74 -3.61
CA ILE A 122 -7.65 5.95 -3.91
C ILE A 122 -8.48 5.19 -2.89
N PHE A 123 -9.21 5.91 -2.04
CA PHE A 123 -10.03 5.29 -1.01
C PHE A 123 -11.44 5.04 -1.55
N TYR A 124 -11.82 3.77 -1.68
CA TYR A 124 -13.09 3.33 -2.21
C TYR A 124 -14.04 2.86 -1.10
N CYS A 125 -15.32 3.21 -1.23
CA CYS A 125 -16.38 2.77 -0.34
C CYS A 125 -17.64 2.41 -1.14
N ARG A 126 -18.23 1.25 -0.86
CA ARG A 126 -19.54 0.84 -1.39
C ARG A 126 -20.37 0.16 -0.31
N MET A 127 -21.63 0.56 -0.19
CA MET A 127 -22.56 -0.14 0.70
C MET A 127 -22.98 -1.46 0.04
N PRO A 128 -23.07 -2.58 0.77
CA PRO A 128 -23.39 -3.89 0.20
C PRO A 128 -24.73 -3.98 -0.54
N ASP A 129 -25.66 -3.11 -0.21
CA ASP A 129 -27.00 -3.01 -0.79
C ASP A 129 -27.15 -1.87 -1.79
N GLN A 130 -26.04 -1.22 -2.19
CA GLN A 130 -26.05 -0.17 -3.19
C GLN A 130 -25.36 -0.66 -4.47
N PRO A 131 -25.89 -0.31 -5.65
CA PRO A 131 -25.29 -0.72 -6.91
C PRO A 131 -23.92 -0.09 -7.09
N ASP A 132 -23.74 1.17 -6.66
CA ASP A 132 -22.55 1.97 -6.94
C ASP A 132 -21.81 2.35 -5.67
N GLY A 133 -20.48 2.37 -5.77
CA GLY A 133 -19.58 2.91 -4.78
C GLY A 133 -19.24 4.38 -5.04
N PHE A 134 -18.43 4.93 -4.15
CA PHE A 134 -17.88 6.28 -4.28
C PHE A 134 -16.44 6.32 -3.79
N ILE A 135 -15.70 7.31 -4.25
CA ILE A 135 -14.34 7.59 -3.78
C ILE A 135 -14.43 8.55 -2.60
N SER A 136 -13.98 8.11 -1.43
CA SER A 136 -14.05 8.89 -0.20
C SER A 136 -12.86 9.83 -0.02
N GLY A 137 -11.75 9.59 -0.73
CA GLY A 137 -10.60 10.48 -0.77
C GLY A 137 -9.53 9.97 -1.72
N ILE A 138 -8.69 10.88 -2.22
CA ILE A 138 -7.57 10.57 -3.10
C ILE A 138 -6.33 11.29 -2.59
N VAL A 139 -5.21 10.57 -2.49
CA VAL A 139 -3.92 11.14 -2.10
C VAL A 139 -2.86 10.93 -3.18
N ALA A 140 -2.38 12.02 -3.78
CA ALA A 140 -1.19 11.98 -4.64
C ALA A 140 0.07 11.93 -3.78
N LYS A 141 1.11 11.25 -4.28
CA LYS A 141 2.34 11.00 -3.53
C LYS A 141 3.52 11.63 -4.26
N GLU A 142 4.07 12.69 -3.68
CA GLU A 142 5.31 13.29 -4.15
C GLU A 142 6.49 12.52 -3.49
N PHE A 143 7.32 11.89 -4.31
CA PHE A 143 8.46 11.11 -3.84
C PHE A 143 9.63 11.97 -3.35
N LEU A 144 10.53 11.33 -2.60
CA LEU A 144 11.77 11.95 -2.11
C LEU A 144 12.79 12.05 -3.26
N ILE A 145 12.58 13.04 -4.13
CA ILE A 145 13.43 13.32 -5.29
C ILE A 145 14.30 14.53 -4.98
N VAL A 146 15.61 14.37 -5.13
CA VAL A 146 16.58 15.47 -5.07
C VAL A 146 17.03 15.83 -6.48
N LYS A 147 17.30 17.13 -6.69
CA LYS A 147 17.80 17.67 -7.96
C LYS A 147 19.24 18.16 -7.77
N GLY A 148 20.16 17.67 -8.59
CA GLY A 148 21.55 18.05 -8.56
C GLY A 148 21.76 19.53 -8.94
N ASP A 149 22.65 20.19 -8.21
CA ASP A 149 23.10 21.56 -8.51
C ASP A 149 24.56 21.58 -9.04
N GLY A 150 25.17 20.41 -9.22
CA GLY A 150 26.55 20.25 -9.68
C GLY A 150 27.62 20.56 -8.62
N VAL A 151 27.23 20.86 -7.37
CA VAL A 151 28.17 21.29 -6.32
C VAL A 151 27.89 20.62 -4.97
N SER A 152 26.63 20.58 -4.55
CA SER A 152 26.19 20.02 -3.27
C SER A 152 26.18 18.49 -3.31
N THR A 153 26.57 17.86 -2.21
CA THR A 153 26.42 16.40 -2.03
C THR A 153 24.95 16.01 -1.86
N LEU A 154 24.62 14.73 -2.05
CA LEU A 154 23.29 14.21 -1.76
C LEU A 154 22.85 14.51 -0.32
N THR A 155 23.74 14.36 0.66
CA THR A 155 23.48 14.75 2.05
C THR A 155 23.01 16.19 2.15
N GLN A 156 23.77 17.12 1.56
CA GLN A 156 23.45 18.55 1.60
C GLN A 156 22.14 18.87 0.86
N LEU A 157 21.84 18.18 -0.24
CA LEU A 157 20.56 18.35 -0.95
C LEU A 157 19.37 17.84 -0.12
N VAL A 158 19.53 16.72 0.59
CA VAL A 158 18.51 16.17 1.50
C VAL A 158 18.27 17.09 2.69
N GLU A 159 19.32 17.68 3.26
CA GLU A 159 19.21 18.58 4.43
C GLU A 159 18.50 19.91 4.13
N LYS A 160 18.49 20.37 2.86
CA LYS A 160 17.80 21.60 2.45
C LYS A 160 16.27 21.50 2.60
N ASP A 161 15.71 20.29 2.49
CA ASP A 161 14.28 20.05 2.69
C ASP A 161 14.04 19.47 4.10
N PRO A 162 13.31 20.17 5.00
CA PRO A 162 13.07 19.70 6.35
C PRO A 162 12.41 18.32 6.42
N ARG A 163 11.54 17.96 5.47
CA ARG A 163 10.89 16.65 5.41
C ARG A 163 11.89 15.56 5.05
N TYR A 164 12.79 15.85 4.11
CA TYR A 164 13.80 14.89 3.67
C TYR A 164 14.90 14.73 4.72
N HIS A 165 15.25 15.80 5.43
CA HIS A 165 16.18 15.79 6.55
C HIS A 165 15.81 14.73 7.61
N PHE A 166 14.53 14.59 7.95
CA PHE A 166 14.08 13.56 8.90
C PHE A 166 14.33 12.11 8.43
N GLN A 167 14.64 11.90 7.15
CA GLN A 167 14.95 10.59 6.59
C GLN A 167 16.45 10.31 6.49
N LEU A 168 17.32 11.27 6.82
CA LEU A 168 18.77 11.15 6.60
C LEU A 168 19.38 9.92 7.29
N ALA A 169 18.99 9.63 8.54
CA ALA A 169 19.48 8.44 9.25
C ALA A 169 19.07 7.12 8.58
N ALA A 170 17.89 7.07 7.94
CA ALA A 170 17.46 5.90 7.18
C ALA A 170 18.18 5.81 5.83
N LEU A 171 18.37 6.95 5.15
CA LEU A 171 19.11 7.03 3.89
C LEU A 171 20.58 6.63 4.08
N GLN A 172 21.22 7.01 5.20
CA GLN A 172 22.60 6.63 5.52
C GLN A 172 22.79 5.11 5.58
N LYS A 173 21.79 4.37 6.08
CA LYS A 173 21.83 2.90 6.12
C LYS A 173 21.69 2.26 4.74
N ILE A 174 21.06 2.95 3.80
CA ILE A 174 20.78 2.45 2.44
C ILE A 174 21.95 2.78 1.51
N TYR A 175 22.35 4.05 1.49
CA TYR A 175 23.30 4.60 0.52
C TYR A 175 24.73 4.68 1.06
N GLY A 176 24.92 4.70 2.38
CA GLY A 176 26.26 4.76 2.98
C GLY A 176 27.07 5.94 2.47
N GLU A 177 28.27 5.65 1.93
CA GLU A 177 29.18 6.64 1.34
C GLU A 177 28.63 7.28 0.06
N GLU A 178 27.68 6.65 -0.64
CA GLU A 178 27.09 7.22 -1.85
C GLU A 178 26.40 8.57 -1.58
N LEU A 179 25.99 8.85 -0.34
CA LEU A 179 25.44 10.15 0.06
C LEU A 179 26.45 11.31 -0.06
N ASN A 180 27.75 11.02 -0.17
CA ASN A 180 28.78 12.02 -0.42
C ASN A 180 28.93 12.37 -1.91
N THR A 181 28.17 11.71 -2.80
CA THR A 181 28.19 11.97 -4.24
C THR A 181 27.58 13.34 -4.56
N VAL A 182 28.17 14.05 -5.52
CA VAL A 182 27.62 15.27 -6.12
C VAL A 182 26.92 14.87 -7.42
N LEU A 183 25.62 15.14 -7.52
CA LEU A 183 24.85 14.91 -8.74
C LEU A 183 25.17 15.98 -9.78
N GLU A 184 25.10 15.59 -11.06
CA GLU A 184 25.21 16.57 -12.14
C GLU A 184 24.09 17.61 -12.05
N LYS A 185 24.36 18.80 -12.60
CA LYS A 185 23.36 19.86 -12.59
C LYS A 185 22.11 19.39 -13.33
N ASP A 186 20.96 19.58 -12.70
CA ASP A 186 19.63 19.18 -13.17
C ASP A 186 19.35 17.66 -13.18
N GLU A 187 20.28 16.82 -12.77
CA GLU A 187 20.06 15.38 -12.57
C GLU A 187 19.04 15.14 -11.45
N LEU A 188 18.03 14.30 -11.70
CA LEU A 188 17.02 13.92 -10.71
C LEU A 188 17.32 12.54 -10.15
N LYS A 189 17.40 12.43 -8.83
CA LYS A 189 17.57 11.14 -8.13
C LYS A 189 16.43 10.91 -7.15
N ASN A 190 15.65 9.86 -7.39
CA ASN A 190 14.65 9.38 -6.44
C ASN A 190 15.33 8.50 -5.38
N LEU A 191 15.44 9.02 -4.16
CA LEU A 191 16.12 8.30 -3.08
C LEU A 191 15.24 7.23 -2.42
N VAL A 192 13.91 7.30 -2.62
CA VAL A 192 12.94 6.39 -2.01
C VAL A 192 11.84 6.08 -3.06
N PRO A 193 12.01 5.01 -3.87
CA PRO A 193 11.15 4.73 -5.03
C PRO A 193 9.80 4.08 -4.65
N TYR A 194 9.17 4.56 -3.58
CA TYR A 194 7.84 4.15 -3.13
C TYR A 194 7.20 5.26 -2.29
N GLY A 195 5.90 5.49 -2.50
CA GLY A 195 5.12 6.56 -1.89
C GLY A 195 4.71 6.29 -0.45
N ASN A 196 5.68 6.24 0.47
CA ASN A 196 5.39 6.09 1.91
C ASN A 196 5.65 7.38 2.67
N HIS A 197 4.59 7.93 3.29
CA HIS A 197 4.67 9.13 4.12
C HIS A 197 5.68 9.02 5.27
N ALA A 198 5.75 7.87 5.92
CA ALA A 198 6.71 7.63 7.00
C ALA A 198 8.17 7.60 6.52
N ARG A 199 8.39 7.54 5.20
CA ARG A 199 9.71 7.49 4.55
C ARG A 199 10.00 8.73 3.69
N GLY A 200 9.30 9.83 3.96
CA GLY A 200 9.60 11.15 3.39
C GLY A 200 8.74 11.55 2.20
N ALA A 201 7.87 10.67 1.69
CA ALA A 201 6.92 11.07 0.64
C ALA A 201 5.95 12.13 1.18
N LYS A 202 5.67 13.16 0.38
CA LYS A 202 4.70 14.19 0.70
C LYS A 202 3.35 13.79 0.10
N PHE A 203 2.31 13.81 0.95
CA PHE A 203 0.96 13.43 0.59
C PHE A 203 0.15 14.68 0.30
N ILE A 204 -0.55 14.69 -0.84
CA ILE A 204 -1.39 15.80 -1.29
C ILE A 204 -2.82 15.28 -1.49
N ASP A 205 -3.79 15.93 -0.85
CA ASP A 205 -5.20 15.64 -1.03
C ASP A 205 -5.67 16.15 -2.40
N VAL A 206 -5.88 15.21 -3.30
CA VAL A 206 -6.40 15.44 -4.64
C VAL A 206 -7.79 14.84 -4.80
N SER A 207 -8.57 14.78 -3.71
CA SER A 207 -9.94 14.23 -3.71
C SER A 207 -10.88 14.95 -4.70
N HIS A 208 -10.53 16.16 -5.14
CA HIS A 208 -11.23 16.88 -6.21
C HIS A 208 -11.12 16.20 -7.59
N TRP A 209 -10.20 15.23 -7.79
CA TRP A 209 -10.13 14.40 -9.00
C TRP A 209 -11.27 13.37 -9.08
N ALA A 210 -11.96 13.08 -7.98
CA ALA A 210 -13.06 12.12 -7.90
C ALA A 210 -14.35 12.64 -8.55
N ASP A 211 -14.28 13.02 -9.83
CA ASP A 211 -15.45 13.36 -10.60
C ASP A 211 -16.25 12.10 -11.00
N GLU A 212 -17.35 12.28 -11.74
CA GLU A 212 -18.23 11.19 -12.15
C GLU A 212 -17.51 10.15 -13.02
N ILE A 213 -16.62 10.58 -13.92
CA ILE A 213 -15.89 9.69 -14.82
C ILE A 213 -14.88 8.87 -14.02
N PHE A 214 -14.08 9.53 -13.18
CA PHE A 214 -13.12 8.87 -12.31
C PHE A 214 -13.81 7.84 -11.40
N THR A 215 -14.87 8.27 -10.72
CA THR A 215 -15.61 7.44 -9.75
C THR A 215 -16.21 6.22 -10.44
N LYS A 216 -16.83 6.39 -11.61
CA LYS A 216 -17.44 5.28 -12.36
C LYS A 216 -16.40 4.25 -12.79
N ASN A 217 -15.23 4.68 -13.28
CA ASN A 217 -14.17 3.79 -13.71
C ASN A 217 -13.61 2.98 -12.52
N PHE A 218 -13.27 3.64 -11.41
CA PHE A 218 -12.74 2.94 -10.24
C PHE A 218 -13.79 2.08 -9.53
N ASP A 219 -15.06 2.47 -9.56
CA ASP A 219 -16.15 1.62 -9.09
C ASP A 219 -16.28 0.34 -9.93
N GLN A 220 -16.13 0.42 -11.26
CA GLN A 220 -16.09 -0.75 -12.14
C GLN A 220 -14.89 -1.67 -11.86
N VAL A 221 -13.71 -1.10 -11.57
CA VAL A 221 -12.53 -1.87 -11.14
C VAL A 221 -12.82 -2.60 -9.82
N CYS A 222 -13.28 -1.87 -8.80
CA CYS A 222 -13.54 -2.41 -7.47
C CYS A 222 -14.67 -3.47 -7.47
N LYS A 223 -15.67 -3.32 -8.35
CA LYS A 223 -16.76 -4.30 -8.53
C LYS A 223 -16.28 -5.65 -9.04
N GLN A 224 -15.15 -5.70 -9.75
CA GLN A 224 -14.57 -6.95 -10.24
C GLN A 224 -13.83 -7.72 -9.13
N ILE A 225 -13.50 -7.06 -8.01
CA ILE A 225 -12.88 -7.68 -6.84
C ILE A 225 -14.00 -8.27 -5.96
N PRO A 226 -14.07 -9.60 -5.79
CA PRO A 226 -15.17 -10.24 -5.06
C PRO A 226 -15.34 -9.71 -3.65
N GLU A 227 -16.57 -9.26 -3.33
CA GLU A 227 -16.95 -8.78 -1.99
C GLU A 227 -16.00 -7.70 -1.41
N PHE A 228 -15.43 -6.85 -2.26
CA PHE A 228 -14.70 -5.66 -1.83
C PHE A 228 -15.65 -4.45 -1.73
N TYR A 229 -15.63 -3.80 -0.56
CA TYR A 229 -16.54 -2.71 -0.20
C TYR A 229 -15.86 -1.54 0.49
N PHE A 230 -14.74 -1.74 1.16
CA PHE A 230 -14.07 -0.69 1.92
C PHE A 230 -12.57 -0.88 1.90
N GLY A 231 -11.84 0.11 1.38
CA GLY A 231 -10.39 0.03 1.38
C GLY A 231 -9.72 1.07 0.50
N ARG A 232 -8.39 1.02 0.46
CA ARG A 232 -7.57 1.90 -0.36
C ARG A 232 -6.83 1.10 -1.43
N LEU A 233 -6.93 1.56 -2.67
CA LEU A 233 -6.08 1.12 -3.77
C LEU A 233 -4.89 2.06 -3.83
N ASP A 234 -3.68 1.54 -3.67
CA ASP A 234 -2.48 2.27 -4.04
C ASP A 234 -2.11 1.87 -5.47
N VAL A 235 -2.18 2.82 -6.40
CA VAL A 235 -1.99 2.56 -7.83
C VAL A 235 -0.85 3.42 -8.37
N MET A 236 -0.05 2.83 -9.25
CA MET A 236 0.92 3.56 -10.06
C MET A 236 0.32 3.81 -11.45
N TYR A 237 0.54 4.99 -12.01
CA TYR A 237 -0.16 5.44 -13.22
C TYR A 237 0.67 6.38 -14.10
N SER A 238 0.36 6.42 -15.40
CA SER A 238 1.10 7.23 -16.40
C SER A 238 0.91 8.73 -16.21
N ASN A 239 -0.35 9.18 -16.16
CA ASN A 239 -0.77 10.56 -16.00
C ASN A 239 -2.24 10.62 -15.52
N VAL A 240 -2.65 11.79 -15.03
CA VAL A 240 -3.96 11.99 -14.40
C VAL A 240 -5.12 11.76 -15.37
N GLU A 241 -4.98 12.15 -16.64
CA GLU A 241 -6.04 11.99 -17.64
C GLU A 241 -6.31 10.53 -17.98
N ASP A 242 -5.24 9.75 -18.19
CA ASP A 242 -5.36 8.30 -18.40
C ASP A 242 -5.97 7.61 -17.18
N LEU A 243 -5.48 7.95 -15.98
CA LEU A 243 -5.98 7.39 -14.72
C LEU A 243 -7.49 7.68 -14.55
N ARG A 244 -7.90 8.93 -14.82
CA ARG A 244 -9.31 9.34 -14.78
C ARG A 244 -10.18 8.51 -15.71
N LEU A 245 -9.66 8.11 -16.87
CA LEU A 245 -10.31 7.24 -17.84
C LEU A 245 -10.18 5.74 -17.52
N GLY A 246 -9.55 5.36 -16.42
CA GLY A 246 -9.30 3.96 -16.06
C GLY A 246 -8.29 3.27 -16.97
N LYS A 247 -7.30 4.01 -17.49
CA LYS A 247 -6.26 3.52 -18.40
C LYS A 247 -4.87 3.68 -17.78
N ASN A 248 -3.92 2.90 -18.29
CA ASN A 248 -2.48 3.04 -18.02
C ASN A 248 -2.15 3.17 -16.52
N PHE A 249 -2.72 2.28 -15.71
CA PHE A 249 -2.43 2.18 -14.29
C PHE A 249 -2.24 0.72 -13.88
N SER A 250 -1.59 0.51 -12.74
CA SER A 250 -1.42 -0.78 -12.11
C SER A 250 -1.58 -0.66 -10.60
N ILE A 251 -2.33 -1.57 -10.00
CA ILE A 251 -2.59 -1.66 -8.57
C ILE A 251 -1.37 -2.28 -7.90
N VAL A 252 -0.68 -1.46 -7.11
CA VAL A 252 0.49 -1.86 -6.31
C VAL A 252 0.05 -2.57 -5.05
N GLU A 253 -0.99 -2.04 -4.39
CA GLU A 253 -1.50 -2.58 -3.12
C GLU A 253 -3.01 -2.34 -3.04
N LEU A 254 -3.72 -3.33 -2.51
CA LEU A 254 -5.13 -3.20 -2.13
C LEU A 254 -5.20 -3.44 -0.61
N ASN A 255 -5.49 -2.38 0.12
CA ASN A 255 -5.62 -2.38 1.57
C ASN A 255 -7.10 -2.47 1.95
N GLY A 256 -7.46 -3.29 2.93
CA GLY A 256 -8.85 -3.46 3.36
C GLY A 256 -9.27 -2.58 4.56
N ALA A 257 -9.94 -3.19 5.54
CA ALA A 257 -10.49 -2.54 6.73
C ALA A 257 -9.45 -1.83 7.61
N GLY A 258 -8.16 -2.17 7.49
CA GLY A 258 -7.05 -1.50 8.16
C GLY A 258 -6.60 -0.21 7.47
N SER A 259 -7.17 0.10 6.30
CA SER A 259 -6.80 1.28 5.52
C SER A 259 -7.10 2.58 6.25
N GLU A 260 -6.10 3.45 6.31
CA GLU A 260 -6.25 4.83 6.73
C GLU A 260 -6.58 5.74 5.54
N PRO A 261 -7.50 6.71 5.68
CA PRO A 261 -7.74 7.75 4.67
C PRO A 261 -6.57 8.72 4.61
N THR A 262 -5.54 8.35 3.87
CA THR A 262 -4.22 9.01 3.88
C THR A 262 -4.21 10.42 3.32
N HIS A 263 -5.28 10.88 2.65
CA HIS A 263 -5.43 12.28 2.25
C HIS A 263 -5.48 13.24 3.45
N ILE A 264 -5.79 12.75 4.66
CA ILE A 264 -5.73 13.55 5.89
C ILE A 264 -4.34 14.10 6.22
N TYR A 265 -3.28 13.53 5.62
CA TYR A 265 -1.89 13.95 5.84
C TYR A 265 -1.43 15.11 4.94
N ASP A 266 -2.31 15.64 4.10
CA ASP A 266 -2.01 16.87 3.36
C ASP A 266 -1.64 18.01 4.34
N PRO A 267 -0.51 18.71 4.14
CA PRO A 267 -0.09 19.83 4.98
C PRO A 267 -1.11 20.98 5.09
N SER A 268 -2.03 21.12 4.14
CA SER A 268 -3.11 22.11 4.15
C SER A 268 -4.26 21.75 5.11
N HIS A 269 -4.35 20.49 5.55
CA HIS A 269 -5.41 20.05 6.45
C HIS A 269 -5.10 20.30 7.91
N SER A 270 -6.15 20.62 8.66
CA SER A 270 -6.09 20.76 10.11
C SER A 270 -6.24 19.41 10.82
N LEU A 271 -5.82 19.35 12.08
CA LEU A 271 -6.08 18.19 12.95
C LEU A 271 -7.58 17.85 13.08
N PHE A 272 -8.44 18.88 13.11
CA PHE A 272 -9.89 18.70 13.15
C PHE A 272 -10.43 18.06 11.87
N PHE A 273 -9.88 18.43 10.71
CA PHE A 273 -10.20 17.76 9.44
C PHE A 273 -9.84 16.28 9.52
N ALA A 274 -8.62 15.96 9.94
CA ALA A 274 -8.17 14.58 10.06
C ALA A 274 -9.07 13.75 11.01
N TRP A 275 -9.41 14.26 12.20
CA TRP A 275 -10.30 13.57 13.13
C TRP A 275 -11.72 13.36 12.57
N ARG A 276 -12.25 14.36 11.85
CA ARG A 276 -13.55 14.25 11.18
C ARG A 276 -13.52 13.16 10.12
N GLU A 277 -12.48 13.12 9.31
CA GLU A 277 -12.32 12.13 8.25
C GLU A 277 -12.16 10.72 8.78
N ILE A 278 -11.33 10.49 9.80
CA ILE A 278 -11.20 9.15 10.38
C ILE A 278 -12.53 8.70 11.01
N THR A 279 -13.24 9.62 11.69
CA THR A 279 -14.56 9.32 12.26
C THR A 279 -15.58 8.95 11.17
N ARG A 280 -15.55 9.65 10.02
CA ARG A 280 -16.37 9.34 8.85
C ARG A 280 -16.06 7.95 8.28
N HIS A 281 -14.78 7.59 8.18
CA HIS A 281 -14.38 6.27 7.67
C HIS A 281 -14.74 5.13 8.63
N PHE A 282 -14.61 5.31 9.95
CA PHE A 282 -15.13 4.32 10.91
C PHE A 282 -16.66 4.17 10.86
N LYS A 283 -17.39 5.26 10.58
CA LYS A 283 -18.84 5.18 10.34
C LYS A 283 -19.17 4.30 9.13
N LEU A 284 -18.45 4.51 8.03
CA LEU A 284 -18.63 3.75 6.79
C LEU A 284 -18.27 2.28 7.00
N LEU A 285 -17.10 2.00 7.58
CA LEU A 285 -16.64 0.65 7.92
C LEU A 285 -17.68 -0.09 8.77
N CYS A 286 -18.20 0.55 9.82
CA CYS A 286 -19.22 -0.04 10.69
C CYS A 286 -20.53 -0.31 9.94
N ALA A 287 -21.00 0.64 9.13
CA ALA A 287 -22.24 0.48 8.37
C ALA A 287 -22.15 -0.65 7.33
N ILE A 288 -21.04 -0.73 6.60
CA ILE A 288 -20.76 -1.80 5.63
C ILE A 288 -20.69 -3.15 6.35
N SER A 289 -19.94 -3.22 7.45
CA SER A 289 -19.80 -4.44 8.25
C SER A 289 -21.14 -4.95 8.79
N ILE A 290 -21.99 -4.06 9.32
CA ILE A 290 -23.34 -4.44 9.80
C ILE A 290 -24.21 -4.98 8.66
N LYS A 291 -24.14 -4.39 7.47
CA LYS A 291 -24.91 -4.85 6.31
C LYS A 291 -24.42 -6.22 5.84
N ASN A 292 -23.11 -6.43 5.75
CA ASN A 292 -22.53 -7.74 5.41
C ASN A 292 -22.84 -8.78 6.49
N HIS A 293 -22.86 -8.40 7.76
CA HIS A 293 -23.26 -9.29 8.82
C HIS A 293 -24.70 -9.76 8.69
N LYS A 294 -25.62 -8.83 8.35
CA LYS A 294 -27.01 -9.18 8.04
C LYS A 294 -27.15 -10.06 6.79
N ARG A 295 -26.22 -9.98 5.83
CA ARG A 295 -26.13 -10.87 4.66
C ARG A 295 -25.62 -12.28 5.01
N GLY A 296 -25.19 -12.52 6.26
CA GLY A 296 -24.75 -13.83 6.74
C GLY A 296 -23.25 -13.95 7.01
N PHE A 297 -22.45 -12.89 6.84
CA PHE A 297 -21.02 -12.93 7.12
C PHE A 297 -20.74 -12.71 8.62
N PRO A 298 -20.25 -13.70 9.37
CA PRO A 298 -20.11 -13.58 10.82
C PRO A 298 -19.03 -12.57 11.20
N TYR A 299 -19.20 -11.94 12.36
CA TYR A 299 -18.10 -11.23 12.99
C TYR A 299 -17.11 -12.21 13.61
N LEU A 300 -15.84 -11.81 13.72
CA LEU A 300 -14.89 -12.57 14.51
C LEU A 300 -15.34 -12.63 15.97
N THR A 301 -15.17 -13.79 16.57
CA THR A 301 -15.22 -13.94 18.02
C THR A 301 -14.04 -13.21 18.68
N VAL A 302 -14.16 -12.93 19.98
CA VAL A 302 -13.05 -12.36 20.75
C VAL A 302 -11.80 -13.24 20.68
N LYS A 303 -11.97 -14.57 20.70
CA LYS A 303 -10.86 -15.53 20.61
C LYS A 303 -10.12 -15.41 19.28
N GLU A 304 -10.85 -15.38 18.16
CA GLU A 304 -10.26 -15.26 16.82
C GLU A 304 -9.58 -13.90 16.63
N GLY A 305 -10.22 -12.82 17.08
CA GLY A 305 -9.64 -11.48 17.01
C GLY A 305 -8.34 -11.34 17.82
N MET A 306 -8.28 -11.94 19.01
CA MET A 306 -7.06 -11.97 19.81
C MET A 306 -5.96 -12.84 19.19
N GLN A 307 -6.34 -13.95 18.54
CA GLN A 307 -5.43 -14.80 17.81
C GLN A 307 -4.81 -14.06 16.62
N MET A 308 -5.61 -13.33 15.83
CA MET A 308 -5.13 -12.46 14.75
C MET A 308 -4.06 -11.47 15.25
N PHE A 309 -4.28 -10.80 16.38
CA PHE A 309 -3.28 -9.88 16.95
C PHE A 309 -2.00 -10.59 17.42
N LYS A 310 -2.09 -11.84 17.89
CA LYS A 310 -0.92 -12.64 18.28
C LYS A 310 -0.10 -13.02 17.04
N GLU A 311 -0.75 -13.49 15.99
CA GLU A 311 -0.11 -13.85 14.72
C GLU A 311 0.56 -12.64 14.08
N ASN A 312 -0.12 -11.49 14.04
CA ASN A 312 0.44 -10.27 13.47
C ASN A 312 1.70 -9.82 14.20
N ARG A 313 1.73 -9.94 15.54
CA ARG A 313 2.94 -9.63 16.32
C ARG A 313 4.12 -10.55 15.97
N ALA A 314 3.86 -11.83 15.69
CA ALA A 314 4.91 -12.75 15.27
C ALA A 314 5.47 -12.38 13.89
N VAL A 315 4.61 -12.08 12.93
CA VAL A 315 5.01 -11.62 11.58
C VAL A 315 5.84 -10.33 11.66
N MET A 316 5.38 -9.34 12.42
CA MET A 316 6.10 -8.06 12.57
C MET A 316 7.48 -8.24 13.21
N LYS A 317 7.63 -9.16 14.17
CA LYS A 317 8.92 -9.48 14.77
C LYS A 317 9.91 -10.08 13.77
N ASN A 318 9.44 -10.96 12.88
CA ASN A 318 10.31 -11.51 11.82
C ASN A 318 10.74 -10.42 10.84
N LEU A 319 9.84 -9.51 10.47
CA LEU A 319 10.16 -8.36 9.63
C LEU A 319 11.13 -7.37 10.29
N ASP A 320 11.19 -7.28 11.62
CA ASP A 320 12.15 -6.42 12.35
C ASP A 320 13.58 -6.98 12.27
N GLN A 321 13.74 -8.26 11.91
CA GLN A 321 15.03 -8.94 11.79
C GLN A 321 15.60 -8.93 10.36
N PHE A 322 14.83 -8.43 9.38
CA PHE A 322 15.24 -8.28 7.98
C PHE A 322 15.90 -6.93 7.72
#